data_AF-A0A9P5EU09-F1
#
_entry.id   AF-A0A9P5EU09-F1
#
_cell.length_a   1.000
_cell.length_b   1.000
_cell.length_c   1.000
_cell.angle_alpha   90.00
_cell.angle_beta   90.00
_cell.angle_gamma   90.00
#
_symmetry.space_group_name_H-M   'P 1'
#
loop_
_entity.id
_entity.type
_entity.pdbx_description
1 polymer ?
#
loop_
_entity_poly.entity_id
_entity_poly.type
_entity_poly.pdbx_seq_one_letter_code
_entity_poly.pdbx_strand_id
1 'polypeptide(L)'
;MPQIVLSVRPKVSEWAVPRPRKLGFLTVPIDIRYQIYKLVLIDPVLLWDKRHKLNCRFKTFNPQKSEPPPFLMTQIDIDEDGVLTIPDCDCGKREGTNLLLANRQIHEESAPIFWSRNTFCCLGGWDVVGATDYELRTATLTWIKHISIMNPEPQGASDHIRYFDASGWKVDREWSQSLFWPSVSKLPALSSLQVPPHLIFTDRELYEAAWLQNPELKIEVVGLIPFCRDPDVDFMGFGGVSRKNFRLHWSTIYAQAVQPLDIKELQGSERSSYPNAATFLDVLFEINTAVKTGFFGVDPNYLVIWEDFWKIPDGFDEFNDHHSVHVAVPDSLVDKEVLVKFYGLPSSKQTEARRVQDKAARDAEQRALNGLTVKQNEVHEASRDNKRYWRNCLENYRVGRWYRYYYIENPWIGEGMWNSTGNPSPQPLPARIEAVKKKAREKAKRKSEKSNAEARKIERKRVRGKGC
;
A
#
# COMPACT_ATOMS: atom_id res chain seq x y z
N MET A 1 -54.21 -12.56 60.26
CA MET A 1 -53.44 -11.34 59.98
C MET A 1 -53.68 -10.94 58.53
N PRO A 2 -54.14 -9.72 58.22
CA PRO A 2 -54.41 -9.31 56.85
C PRO A 2 -53.10 -9.10 56.08
N GLN A 3 -53.05 -9.64 54.86
CA GLN A 3 -51.92 -9.58 53.95
C GLN A 3 -51.81 -8.15 53.38
N ILE A 4 -50.74 -7.44 53.73
CA ILE A 4 -50.43 -6.14 53.12
C ILE A 4 -49.92 -6.42 51.70
N VAL A 5 -50.75 -6.14 50.69
CA VAL A 5 -50.33 -6.15 49.29
C VAL A 5 -49.79 -4.77 48.94
N LEU A 6 -48.47 -4.65 48.85
CA LEU A 6 -47.78 -3.46 48.33
C LEU A 6 -47.95 -3.41 46.80
N SER A 7 -48.91 -2.61 46.33
CA SER A 7 -49.01 -2.24 44.91
C SER A 7 -48.06 -1.07 44.64
N VAL A 8 -46.87 -1.36 44.11
CA VAL A 8 -45.99 -0.32 43.55
C VAL A 8 -46.48 -0.01 42.15
N ARG A 9 -47.21 1.10 41.97
CA ARG A 9 -47.46 1.64 40.63
C ARG A 9 -46.14 2.19 40.09
N PRO A 10 -45.68 1.79 38.90
CA PRO A 10 -44.51 2.42 38.31
C PRO A 10 -44.88 3.88 38.00
N LYS A 11 -44.12 4.81 38.59
CA LYS A 11 -44.12 6.22 38.15
C LYS A 11 -43.68 6.23 36.68
N VAL A 12 -44.64 6.24 35.77
CA VAL A 12 -44.40 6.62 34.38
C VAL A 12 -44.04 8.10 34.44
N SER A 13 -42.76 8.42 34.23
CA SER A 13 -42.36 9.82 34.13
C SER A 13 -43.04 10.42 32.91
N GLU A 14 -43.71 11.57 33.10
CA GLU A 14 -44.38 12.35 32.05
C GLU A 14 -43.41 12.92 30.99
N TRP A 15 -42.14 12.49 31.01
CA TRP A 15 -41.06 12.92 30.12
C TRP A 15 -40.40 11.75 29.37
N ALA A 16 -41.08 10.61 29.23
CA ALA A 16 -40.66 9.60 28.27
C ALA A 16 -41.01 10.05 26.85
N VAL A 17 -40.26 11.03 26.33
CA VAL A 17 -40.22 11.32 24.90
C VAL A 17 -39.87 9.99 24.21
N PRO A 18 -40.71 9.44 23.31
CA PRO A 18 -40.34 8.26 22.55
C PRO A 18 -39.02 8.60 21.87
N ARG A 19 -37.94 7.86 22.18
CA ARG A 19 -36.69 8.03 21.42
C ARG A 19 -37.08 7.90 19.95
N PRO A 20 -36.77 8.88 19.07
CA PRO A 20 -37.06 8.74 17.66
C PRO A 20 -36.50 7.38 17.23
N ARG A 21 -37.38 6.49 16.75
CA ARG A 21 -36.97 5.16 16.32
C ARG A 21 -35.85 5.39 15.32
N LYS A 22 -34.63 4.97 15.68
CA LYS A 22 -33.49 5.04 14.75
C LYS A 22 -33.98 4.38 13.47
N LEU A 23 -34.03 5.13 12.37
CA LEU A 23 -34.40 4.58 11.08
C LEU A 23 -33.44 3.42 10.80
N GLY A 24 -33.96 2.20 10.78
CA GLY A 24 -33.15 1.04 10.47
C GLY A 24 -32.79 1.10 8.99
N PHE A 25 -31.55 0.80 8.63
CA PHE A 25 -31.10 0.86 7.24
C PHE A 25 -32.05 0.11 6.27
N LEU A 26 -32.54 -1.06 6.66
CA LEU A 26 -33.48 -1.86 5.86
C LEU A 26 -34.92 -1.31 5.82
N THR A 27 -35.25 -0.31 6.64
CA THR A 27 -36.57 0.37 6.60
C THR A 27 -36.58 1.52 5.58
N VAL A 28 -35.42 1.92 5.09
CA VAL A 28 -35.26 2.91 4.01
C VAL A 28 -35.69 2.28 2.68
N PRO A 29 -36.39 2.98 1.75
CA PRO A 29 -36.77 2.45 0.45
C PRO A 29 -35.58 1.88 -0.35
N ILE A 30 -35.82 0.82 -1.13
CA ILE A 30 -34.77 0.10 -1.86
C ILE A 30 -33.96 1.01 -2.81
N ASP A 31 -34.61 1.99 -3.44
CA ASP A 31 -33.94 2.94 -4.34
C ASP A 31 -32.89 3.77 -3.61
N ILE A 32 -33.20 4.20 -2.38
CA ILE A 32 -32.26 4.95 -1.54
C ILE A 32 -31.14 4.03 -1.05
N ARG A 33 -31.45 2.78 -0.67
CA ARG A 33 -30.43 1.78 -0.33
C ARG A 33 -29.48 1.55 -1.51
N TYR A 34 -29.97 1.48 -2.74
CA TYR A 34 -29.16 1.35 -3.95
C TYR A 34 -28.24 2.55 -4.18
N GLN A 35 -28.70 3.77 -3.91
CA GLN A 35 -27.80 4.94 -3.95
C GLN A 35 -26.71 4.84 -2.89
N ILE A 36 -27.04 4.37 -1.68
CA ILE A 36 -26.05 4.15 -0.61
C ILE A 36 -25.04 3.07 -1.04
N TYR A 37 -25.50 1.94 -1.59
CA TYR A 37 -24.61 0.89 -2.10
C TYR A 37 -23.68 1.42 -3.19
N LYS A 38 -24.19 2.20 -4.15
CA LYS A 38 -23.35 2.82 -5.19
C LYS A 38 -22.27 3.72 -4.59
N LEU A 39 -22.64 4.57 -3.63
CA LEU A 39 -21.70 5.49 -2.99
C LEU A 39 -20.63 4.78 -2.15
N VAL A 40 -20.96 3.63 -1.55
CA VAL A 40 -20.05 2.91 -0.63
C VAL A 40 -19.22 1.85 -1.33
N LEU A 41 -19.77 1.17 -2.33
CA LEU A 41 -19.17 -0.03 -2.95
C LEU A 41 -18.50 0.23 -4.29
N ILE A 42 -18.87 1.32 -4.99
CA ILE A 42 -18.18 1.70 -6.21
C ILE A 42 -16.97 2.53 -5.82
N ASP A 43 -15.79 2.03 -6.16
CA ASP A 43 -14.56 2.78 -5.93
C ASP A 43 -14.37 3.75 -7.10
N PRO A 44 -14.42 5.08 -6.87
CA PRO A 44 -14.28 6.05 -7.94
C PRO A 44 -12.86 6.09 -8.50
N VAL A 45 -11.88 5.48 -7.81
CA VAL A 45 -10.47 5.46 -8.18
C VAL A 45 -10.03 4.02 -8.42
N LEU A 46 -9.45 3.75 -9.58
CA LEU A 46 -8.87 2.44 -9.88
C LEU A 46 -7.73 2.13 -8.90
N LEU A 47 -7.50 0.85 -8.62
CA LEU A 47 -6.40 0.42 -7.73
C LEU A 47 -5.05 1.01 -8.16
N TRP A 48 -4.83 1.09 -9.47
CA TRP A 48 -3.63 1.65 -10.10
C TRP A 48 -3.37 3.10 -9.68
N ASP A 49 -4.45 3.86 -9.50
CA ASP A 49 -4.42 5.29 -9.25
C ASP A 49 -4.47 5.64 -7.77
N LYS A 50 -4.62 4.63 -6.91
CA LYS A 50 -4.58 4.83 -5.46
C LYS A 50 -3.21 5.30 -5.03
N ARG A 51 -3.21 6.18 -4.04
CA ARG A 51 -2.01 6.76 -3.46
C ARG A 51 -1.89 6.37 -1.99
N HIS A 52 -0.67 6.44 -1.47
CA HIS A 52 -0.48 6.23 -0.05
C HIS A 52 -1.12 7.38 0.76
N LYS A 53 -1.83 7.01 1.82
CA LYS A 53 -2.30 7.98 2.84
C LYS A 53 -1.07 8.65 3.47
N LEU A 54 -1.21 9.90 3.93
CA LEU A 54 -0.10 10.70 4.49
C LEU A 54 0.58 10.08 5.72
N ASN A 55 -0.09 9.16 6.39
CA ASN A 55 0.42 8.41 7.54
C ASN A 55 0.93 7.00 7.17
N CYS A 56 0.89 6.60 5.91
CA CYS A 56 1.42 5.32 5.46
C CYS A 56 2.95 5.28 5.56
N ARG A 57 3.51 4.13 5.96
CA ARG A 57 4.97 3.92 6.01
C ARG A 57 5.66 4.01 4.64
N PHE A 58 4.89 3.84 3.56
CA PHE A 58 5.37 3.88 2.18
C PHE A 58 5.19 5.24 1.51
N LYS A 59 4.52 6.20 2.16
CA LYS A 59 4.49 7.58 1.68
C LYS A 59 5.89 8.19 1.82
N THR A 60 6.51 8.55 0.70
CA THR A 60 7.77 9.30 0.72
C THR A 60 7.47 10.79 0.80
N PHE A 61 8.31 11.53 1.52
CA PHE A 61 8.32 13.00 1.49
C PHE A 61 9.72 13.52 1.19
N ASN A 62 10.53 12.66 0.57
CA ASN A 62 11.80 13.05 0.01
C ASN A 62 11.57 13.28 -1.48
N PRO A 63 11.75 14.50 -2.00
CA PRO A 63 11.53 14.80 -3.41
C PRO A 63 12.51 14.07 -4.33
N GLN A 64 13.56 13.46 -3.78
CA GLN A 64 14.57 12.68 -4.49
C GLN A 64 14.31 11.17 -4.48
N LYS A 65 13.22 10.71 -3.85
CA LYS A 65 12.86 9.29 -3.79
C LYS A 65 11.51 9.06 -4.45
N SER A 66 11.38 7.99 -5.21
CA SER A 66 10.09 7.57 -5.72
C SER A 66 9.21 7.05 -4.58
N GLU A 67 7.91 7.16 -4.80
CA GLU A 67 6.90 6.59 -3.91
C GLU A 67 6.41 5.27 -4.50
N PRO A 68 6.72 4.10 -3.90
CA PRO A 68 6.28 2.83 -4.46
C PRO A 68 4.73 2.83 -4.62
N PRO A 69 4.19 2.46 -5.79
CA PRO A 69 2.74 2.43 -5.98
C PRO A 69 2.04 1.46 -5.00
N PRO A 70 0.90 1.82 -4.39
CA PRO A 70 0.24 0.96 -3.42
C PRO A 70 -0.16 -0.42 -3.94
N PHE A 71 -0.43 -0.55 -5.24
CA PHE A 71 -0.79 -1.82 -5.85
C PHE A 71 0.38 -2.81 -5.92
N LEU A 72 1.63 -2.32 -5.96
CA LEU A 72 2.84 -3.14 -5.83
C LEU A 72 3.17 -3.47 -4.36
N MET A 73 2.47 -2.85 -3.41
CA MET A 73 2.61 -3.12 -1.97
C MET A 73 1.71 -4.27 -1.52
N THR A 74 1.54 -5.27 -2.38
CA THR A 74 0.73 -6.46 -2.14
C THR A 74 1.41 -7.66 -2.76
N GLN A 75 1.25 -8.81 -2.12
CA GLN A 75 1.57 -10.11 -2.69
C GLN A 75 0.32 -10.98 -2.71
N ILE A 76 0.21 -11.81 -3.73
CA ILE A 76 -0.88 -12.74 -3.96
C ILE A 76 -0.26 -14.14 -4.04
N ASP A 77 -0.64 -15.01 -3.12
CA ASP A 77 -0.32 -16.43 -3.16
C ASP A 77 -1.58 -17.18 -3.58
N ILE A 78 -1.44 -18.10 -4.52
CA ILE A 78 -2.54 -18.87 -5.11
C ILE A 78 -2.17 -20.35 -4.99
N ASP A 79 -3.10 -21.13 -4.49
CA ASP A 79 -2.98 -22.59 -4.40
C ASP A 79 -4.36 -23.23 -4.67
N GLU A 80 -4.45 -24.54 -4.53
CA GLU A 80 -5.72 -25.26 -4.69
C GLU A 80 -6.75 -24.92 -3.59
N ASP A 81 -6.31 -24.37 -2.45
CA ASP A 81 -7.18 -23.99 -1.33
C ASP A 81 -7.76 -22.57 -1.50
N GLY A 82 -7.19 -21.74 -2.37
CA GLY A 82 -7.74 -20.46 -2.80
C GLY A 82 -6.71 -19.37 -3.06
N VAL A 83 -7.13 -18.11 -2.85
CA VAL A 83 -6.28 -16.93 -3.05
C VAL A 83 -5.97 -16.23 -1.72
N LEU A 84 -4.69 -16.17 -1.36
CA LEU A 84 -4.20 -15.45 -0.18
C LEU A 84 -3.56 -14.12 -0.58
N THR A 85 -4.18 -13.01 -0.20
CA THR A 85 -3.61 -11.66 -0.39
C THR A 85 -2.88 -11.18 0.87
N ILE A 86 -1.60 -10.84 0.74
CA ILE A 86 -0.72 -10.36 1.81
C ILE A 86 -0.33 -8.89 1.52
N PRO A 87 -1.09 -7.90 2.01
CA PRO A 87 -0.80 -6.50 1.80
C PRO A 87 0.31 -6.02 2.74
N ASP A 88 1.27 -5.26 2.20
CA ASP A 88 2.24 -4.51 3.01
C ASP A 88 1.64 -3.20 3.56
N CYS A 89 0.58 -2.69 2.92
CA CYS A 89 -0.20 -1.56 3.43
C CYS A 89 -1.66 -1.65 2.99
N ASP A 90 -2.51 -0.90 3.70
CA ASP A 90 -3.95 -0.85 3.40
C ASP A 90 -4.35 0.22 2.37
N CYS A 91 -3.38 0.96 1.80
CA CYS A 91 -3.71 2.08 0.91
C CYS A 91 -4.30 1.63 -0.43
N GLY A 92 -3.96 0.43 -0.90
CA GLY A 92 -4.57 -0.17 -2.09
C GLY A 92 -5.94 -0.80 -1.82
N LYS A 93 -6.28 -1.08 -0.55
CA LYS A 93 -7.52 -1.78 -0.22
C LYS A 93 -8.74 -0.97 -0.65
N ARG A 94 -9.75 -1.67 -1.12
CA ARG A 94 -11.06 -1.09 -1.39
C ARG A 94 -11.79 -0.88 -0.07
N GLU A 95 -12.32 0.31 0.13
CA GLU A 95 -13.11 0.64 1.31
C GLU A 95 -14.57 0.19 1.11
N GLY A 96 -15.34 0.08 2.21
CA GLY A 96 -16.78 -0.24 2.13
C GLY A 96 -17.16 -1.70 1.88
N THR A 97 -16.21 -2.58 1.53
CA THR A 97 -16.46 -4.01 1.23
C THR A 97 -17.09 -4.78 2.38
N ASN A 98 -16.86 -4.38 3.63
CA ASN A 98 -17.50 -4.96 4.82
C ASN A 98 -19.04 -4.89 4.77
N LEU A 99 -19.61 -3.98 3.97
CA LEU A 99 -21.06 -3.91 3.76
C LEU A 99 -21.60 -5.18 3.10
N LEU A 100 -20.83 -5.83 2.22
CA LEU A 100 -21.19 -7.10 1.57
C LEU A 100 -21.32 -8.26 2.57
N LEU A 101 -20.74 -8.11 3.77
CA LEU A 101 -20.74 -9.11 4.84
C LEU A 101 -21.74 -8.77 5.96
N ALA A 102 -22.46 -7.66 5.85
CA ALA A 102 -23.30 -7.16 6.94
C ALA A 102 -24.49 -8.07 7.25
N ASN A 103 -25.23 -8.53 6.24
CA ASN A 103 -26.26 -9.58 6.33
C ASN A 103 -26.64 -10.10 4.94
N ARG A 104 -27.44 -11.19 4.90
CA ARG A 104 -27.87 -11.83 3.64
C ARG A 104 -28.64 -10.90 2.70
N GLN A 105 -29.60 -10.13 3.22
CA GLN A 105 -30.39 -9.20 2.39
C GLN A 105 -29.51 -8.11 1.78
N ILE A 106 -28.61 -7.51 2.56
CA ILE A 106 -27.67 -6.51 2.06
C ILE A 106 -26.76 -7.13 1.01
N HIS A 107 -26.28 -8.36 1.23
CA HIS A 107 -25.44 -9.06 0.26
C HIS A 107 -26.19 -9.24 -1.07
N GLU A 108 -27.41 -9.77 -1.03
CA GLU A 108 -28.24 -9.99 -2.22
C GLU A 108 -28.52 -8.69 -3.00
N GLU A 109 -28.81 -7.60 -2.28
CA GLU A 109 -29.09 -6.29 -2.90
C GLU A 109 -27.84 -5.61 -3.47
N SER A 110 -26.69 -5.76 -2.82
CA SER A 110 -25.51 -4.92 -3.08
C SER A 110 -24.39 -5.62 -3.84
N ALA A 111 -24.30 -6.96 -3.79
CA ALA A 111 -23.30 -7.72 -4.52
C ALA A 111 -23.37 -7.48 -6.04
N PRO A 112 -24.55 -7.49 -6.70
CA PRO A 112 -24.61 -7.22 -8.14
C PRO A 112 -24.10 -5.82 -8.49
N ILE A 113 -24.33 -4.83 -7.63
CA ILE A 113 -23.82 -3.46 -7.81
C ILE A 113 -22.29 -3.46 -7.71
N PHE A 114 -21.75 -4.10 -6.67
CA PHE A 114 -20.31 -4.20 -6.46
C PHE A 114 -19.59 -4.89 -7.62
N TRP A 115 -20.05 -6.08 -8.03
CA TRP A 115 -19.37 -6.89 -9.04
C TRP A 115 -19.53 -6.34 -10.46
N SER A 116 -20.63 -5.65 -10.78
CA SER A 116 -20.88 -5.16 -12.14
C SER A 116 -20.42 -3.74 -12.43
N ARG A 117 -20.15 -2.94 -11.40
CA ARG A 117 -19.82 -1.50 -11.57
C ARG A 117 -18.34 -1.19 -11.36
N ASN A 118 -17.57 -2.14 -10.87
CA ASN A 118 -16.17 -1.94 -10.55
C ASN A 118 -15.26 -2.60 -11.57
N THR A 119 -14.11 -1.98 -11.80
CA THR A 119 -12.98 -2.61 -12.46
C THR A 119 -12.18 -3.42 -11.43
N PHE A 120 -11.97 -4.69 -11.75
CA PHE A 120 -11.14 -5.59 -10.96
C PHE A 120 -9.71 -5.52 -11.48
N CYS A 121 -8.82 -5.06 -10.61
CA CYS A 121 -7.43 -4.79 -10.90
C CYS A 121 -6.60 -5.98 -10.44
N CYS A 122 -5.96 -6.66 -11.38
CA CYS A 122 -5.17 -7.87 -11.13
C CYS A 122 -3.69 -7.64 -11.48
N LEU A 123 -2.78 -8.22 -10.69
CA LEU A 123 -1.34 -8.03 -10.92
C LEU A 123 -0.78 -8.95 -12.03
N GLY A 124 -1.57 -9.87 -12.56
CA GLY A 124 -1.16 -10.84 -13.58
C GLY A 124 -2.28 -11.81 -13.94
N GLY A 125 -2.06 -12.63 -14.98
CA GLY A 125 -3.07 -13.61 -15.43
C GLY A 125 -3.42 -14.64 -14.37
N TRP A 126 -2.45 -15.06 -13.55
CA TRP A 126 -2.66 -15.97 -12.43
C TRP A 126 -3.68 -15.47 -11.42
N ASP A 127 -3.71 -14.17 -11.14
CA ASP A 127 -4.67 -13.55 -10.22
C ASP A 127 -6.11 -13.69 -10.75
N VAL A 128 -6.29 -13.58 -12.07
CA VAL A 128 -7.58 -13.84 -12.72
C VAL A 128 -7.95 -15.32 -12.62
N VAL A 129 -7.03 -16.23 -12.93
CA VAL A 129 -7.26 -17.69 -12.83
C VAL A 129 -7.60 -18.09 -11.39
N GLY A 130 -6.82 -17.61 -10.42
CA GLY A 130 -7.07 -17.78 -8.98
C GLY A 130 -8.48 -17.36 -8.59
N ALA A 131 -8.87 -16.15 -9.01
CA ALA A 131 -10.18 -15.61 -8.73
C ALA A 131 -11.30 -16.43 -9.40
N THR A 132 -11.19 -16.78 -10.68
CA THR A 132 -12.28 -17.43 -11.41
C THR A 132 -12.43 -18.91 -11.10
N ASP A 133 -11.32 -19.60 -10.81
CA ASP A 133 -11.28 -21.06 -10.76
C ASP A 133 -11.31 -21.60 -9.34
N TYR A 134 -10.84 -20.81 -8.36
CA TYR A 134 -10.68 -21.27 -6.98
C TYR A 134 -11.50 -20.44 -5.97
N GLU A 135 -11.58 -19.12 -6.14
CA GLU A 135 -12.16 -18.23 -5.11
C GLU A 135 -13.63 -17.86 -5.35
N LEU A 136 -13.99 -17.48 -6.57
CA LEU A 136 -15.29 -16.87 -6.86
C LEU A 136 -16.39 -17.89 -7.14
N ARG A 137 -17.59 -17.61 -6.63
CA ARG A 137 -18.79 -18.38 -6.96
C ARG A 137 -19.20 -18.14 -8.41
N THR A 138 -19.75 -19.17 -9.06
CA THR A 138 -20.25 -19.10 -10.45
C THR A 138 -21.25 -17.95 -10.68
N ALA A 139 -22.12 -17.66 -9.71
CA ALA A 139 -23.06 -16.54 -9.81
C ALA A 139 -22.34 -15.18 -9.91
N THR A 140 -21.24 -15.01 -9.17
CA THR A 140 -20.44 -13.77 -9.17
C THR A 140 -19.78 -13.52 -10.52
N LEU A 141 -19.32 -14.59 -11.19
CA LEU A 141 -18.68 -14.51 -12.51
C LEU A 141 -19.58 -13.85 -13.56
N THR A 142 -20.90 -14.02 -13.43
CA THR A 142 -21.90 -13.44 -14.35
C THR A 142 -22.05 -11.92 -14.23
N TRP A 143 -21.45 -11.30 -13.21
CA TRP A 143 -21.55 -9.86 -12.99
C TRP A 143 -20.30 -9.08 -13.37
N ILE A 144 -19.14 -9.72 -13.46
CA ILE A 144 -17.86 -9.03 -13.69
C ILE A 144 -17.84 -8.48 -15.11
N LYS A 145 -17.68 -7.15 -15.23
CA LYS A 145 -17.70 -6.44 -16.51
C LYS A 145 -16.37 -5.89 -16.97
N HIS A 146 -15.48 -5.59 -16.02
CA HIS A 146 -14.26 -4.84 -16.28
C HIS A 146 -13.11 -5.47 -15.50
N ILE A 147 -12.10 -5.94 -16.23
CA ILE A 147 -10.85 -6.43 -15.66
C ILE A 147 -9.72 -5.58 -16.23
N SER A 148 -8.79 -5.20 -15.36
CA SER A 148 -7.55 -4.59 -15.77
C SER A 148 -6.39 -5.34 -15.15
N ILE A 149 -5.42 -5.72 -15.97
CA ILE A 149 -4.24 -6.45 -15.57
C ILE A 149 -3.03 -5.59 -15.85
N MET A 150 -2.25 -5.30 -14.81
CA MET A 150 -1.05 -4.48 -14.94
C MET A 150 0.06 -5.07 -14.07
N ASN A 151 1.20 -5.33 -14.70
CA ASN A 151 2.35 -5.95 -14.07
C ASN A 151 3.63 -5.23 -14.54
N PRO A 152 4.54 -4.83 -13.64
CA PRO A 152 5.85 -4.30 -14.02
C PRO A 152 6.78 -5.39 -14.60
N GLU A 153 6.38 -6.66 -14.56
CA GLU A 153 7.16 -7.79 -15.06
C GLU A 153 6.66 -8.23 -16.46
N PRO A 154 7.38 -7.87 -17.52
CA PRO A 154 6.96 -8.15 -18.90
C PRO A 154 7.01 -9.63 -19.28
N GLN A 155 7.74 -10.48 -18.55
CA GLN A 155 7.72 -11.95 -18.73
C GLN A 155 6.57 -12.63 -17.98
N GLY A 156 5.72 -11.90 -17.25
CA GLY A 156 4.50 -12.40 -16.62
C GLY A 156 4.69 -13.17 -15.30
N ALA A 157 5.91 -13.53 -14.92
CA ALA A 157 6.23 -14.23 -13.68
C ALA A 157 6.56 -13.26 -12.55
N SER A 158 5.56 -12.54 -12.00
CA SER A 158 5.87 -11.59 -10.94
C SER A 158 6.14 -12.20 -9.58
N ASP A 159 7.17 -11.73 -8.87
CA ASP A 159 7.32 -12.07 -7.45
C ASP A 159 6.17 -11.54 -6.57
N HIS A 160 5.34 -10.64 -7.10
CA HIS A 160 4.09 -10.22 -6.47
C HIS A 160 2.97 -11.27 -6.58
N ILE A 161 3.05 -12.24 -7.50
CA ILE A 161 2.07 -13.33 -7.64
C ILE A 161 2.79 -14.69 -7.64
N ARG A 162 2.47 -15.54 -6.67
CA ARG A 162 3.04 -16.88 -6.60
C ARG A 162 1.94 -17.91 -6.69
N TYR A 163 2.15 -18.90 -7.55
CA TYR A 163 1.31 -20.08 -7.59
C TYR A 163 2.04 -21.25 -6.91
N PHE A 164 1.32 -22.01 -6.09
CA PHE A 164 1.80 -23.22 -5.43
C PHE A 164 0.96 -24.40 -5.90
N ASP A 165 1.62 -25.51 -6.23
CA ASP A 165 0.92 -26.76 -6.53
C ASP A 165 0.46 -27.49 -5.26
N ALA A 166 -0.26 -28.61 -5.43
CA ALA A 166 -0.69 -29.48 -4.34
C ALA A 166 0.45 -29.97 -3.41
N SER A 167 1.71 -29.91 -3.87
CA SER A 167 2.88 -30.28 -3.06
C SER A 167 3.46 -29.10 -2.27
N GLY A 168 2.86 -27.91 -2.38
CA GLY A 168 3.27 -26.68 -1.71
C GLY A 168 4.53 -26.05 -2.31
N TRP A 169 4.98 -26.52 -3.47
CA TRP A 169 6.14 -25.96 -4.15
C TRP A 169 5.71 -24.81 -5.06
N LYS A 170 6.49 -23.72 -5.05
CA LYS A 170 6.28 -22.61 -5.98
C LYS A 170 6.44 -23.15 -7.40
N VAL A 171 5.44 -22.93 -8.22
CA VAL A 171 5.46 -23.28 -9.64
C VAL A 171 5.80 -22.02 -10.42
N ASP A 172 7.01 -21.96 -10.99
CA ASP A 172 7.45 -20.85 -11.85
C ASP A 172 6.95 -21.00 -13.30
N ARG A 173 5.98 -21.89 -13.59
CA ARG A 173 5.66 -22.29 -14.97
C ARG A 173 4.88 -21.23 -15.74
N GLU A 174 5.22 -21.16 -17.03
CA GLU A 174 4.58 -20.48 -18.18
C GLU A 174 3.08 -20.84 -18.40
N TRP A 175 2.44 -21.58 -17.49
CA TRP A 175 1.12 -22.18 -17.65
C TRP A 175 -0.05 -21.21 -17.38
N SER A 176 0.21 -20.04 -16.80
CA SER A 176 -0.84 -19.01 -16.67
C SER A 176 -1.46 -18.66 -18.01
N GLN A 177 -0.69 -18.75 -19.09
CA GLN A 177 -1.09 -18.30 -20.42
C GLN A 177 -2.17 -19.23 -21.01
N SER A 178 -2.02 -20.55 -20.84
CA SER A 178 -2.98 -21.52 -21.36
C SER A 178 -4.27 -21.61 -20.54
N LEU A 179 -4.25 -21.19 -19.26
CA LEU A 179 -5.42 -21.17 -18.39
C LEU A 179 -6.13 -19.82 -18.34
N PHE A 180 -5.42 -18.73 -18.66
CA PHE A 180 -5.96 -17.38 -18.58
C PHE A 180 -7.16 -17.17 -19.50
N TRP A 181 -7.02 -17.44 -20.81
CA TRP A 181 -8.12 -17.23 -21.76
C TRP A 181 -9.33 -18.16 -21.49
N PRO A 182 -9.16 -19.46 -21.17
CA PRO A 182 -10.27 -20.27 -20.69
C PRO A 182 -10.96 -19.71 -19.45
N SER A 183 -10.22 -19.09 -18.54
CA SER A 183 -10.76 -18.43 -17.34
C SER A 183 -11.56 -17.17 -17.70
N VAL A 184 -11.04 -16.36 -18.63
CA VAL A 184 -11.74 -15.18 -19.19
C VAL A 184 -13.06 -15.59 -19.84
N SER A 185 -13.09 -16.71 -20.57
CA SER A 185 -14.31 -17.25 -21.19
C SER A 185 -15.41 -17.62 -20.18
N LYS A 186 -15.09 -17.82 -18.90
CA LYS A 186 -16.07 -18.04 -17.82
C LYS A 186 -16.80 -16.76 -17.38
N LEU A 187 -16.43 -15.60 -17.92
CA LEU A 187 -16.97 -14.28 -17.57
C LEU A 187 -17.90 -13.75 -18.67
N PRO A 188 -19.17 -14.18 -18.71
CA PRO A 188 -20.08 -13.88 -19.83
C PRO A 188 -20.48 -12.40 -19.93
N ALA A 189 -20.34 -11.63 -18.84
CA ALA A 189 -20.66 -10.20 -18.81
C ALA A 189 -19.43 -9.29 -19.04
N LEU A 190 -18.25 -9.87 -19.27
CA LEU A 190 -17.03 -9.11 -19.48
C LEU A 190 -17.18 -8.23 -20.73
N SER A 191 -16.90 -6.94 -20.58
CA SER A 191 -17.07 -5.95 -21.65
C SER A 191 -15.81 -5.12 -21.91
N SER A 192 -14.90 -5.09 -20.95
CA SER A 192 -13.60 -4.45 -21.08
C SER A 192 -12.54 -5.27 -20.37
N LEU A 193 -11.43 -5.50 -21.06
CA LEU A 193 -10.27 -6.24 -20.57
C LEU A 193 -9.00 -5.50 -20.95
N GLN A 194 -8.24 -5.06 -19.95
CA GLN A 194 -6.89 -4.55 -20.13
C GLN A 194 -5.88 -5.65 -19.80
N VAL A 195 -4.97 -5.97 -20.71
CA VAL A 195 -4.04 -7.11 -20.59
C VAL A 195 -2.60 -6.74 -20.97
N PRO A 196 -1.58 -7.30 -20.28
CA PRO A 196 -0.20 -7.19 -20.72
C PRO A 196 0.04 -7.88 -22.07
N PRO A 197 1.06 -7.44 -22.84
CA PRO A 197 1.35 -8.00 -24.15
C PRO A 197 1.61 -9.51 -24.13
N HIS A 198 2.31 -10.03 -23.11
CA HIS A 198 2.65 -11.45 -23.02
C HIS A 198 1.43 -12.40 -22.93
N LEU A 199 0.27 -11.92 -22.47
CA LEU A 199 -0.95 -12.75 -22.46
C LEU A 199 -1.60 -12.86 -23.84
N ILE A 200 -1.22 -12.00 -24.79
CA ILE A 200 -1.69 -12.02 -26.18
C ILE A 200 -0.75 -12.85 -27.06
N PHE A 201 0.57 -12.74 -26.86
CA PHE A 201 1.56 -13.36 -27.75
C PHE A 201 1.63 -14.87 -27.69
N THR A 202 1.40 -15.47 -26.53
CA THR A 202 1.74 -16.88 -26.36
C THR A 202 0.63 -17.84 -26.77
N ASP A 203 -0.63 -17.44 -26.69
CA ASP A 203 -1.79 -18.33 -26.89
C ASP A 203 -2.86 -17.73 -27.82
N ARG A 204 -2.45 -17.38 -29.04
CA ARG A 204 -3.32 -16.75 -30.06
C ARG A 204 -4.63 -17.52 -30.27
N GLU A 205 -4.58 -18.84 -30.37
CA GLU A 205 -5.78 -19.67 -30.62
C GLU A 205 -6.81 -19.57 -29.49
N LEU A 206 -6.34 -19.56 -28.23
CA LEU A 206 -7.22 -19.47 -27.06
C LEU A 206 -7.80 -18.07 -26.91
N TYR A 207 -6.99 -17.05 -27.19
CA TYR A 207 -7.42 -15.66 -27.26
C TYR A 207 -8.50 -15.46 -28.33
N GLU A 208 -8.27 -15.94 -29.57
CA GLU A 208 -9.24 -15.83 -30.66
C GLU A 208 -10.54 -16.57 -30.34
N ALA A 209 -10.44 -17.75 -29.71
CA ALA A 209 -11.61 -18.50 -29.24
C ALA A 209 -12.40 -17.74 -28.18
N ALA A 210 -11.73 -17.11 -27.20
CA ALA A 210 -12.39 -16.28 -26.19
C ALA A 210 -13.08 -15.05 -26.81
N TRP A 211 -12.46 -14.42 -27.80
CA TRP A 211 -13.07 -13.31 -28.53
C TRP A 211 -14.27 -13.74 -29.36
N LEU A 212 -14.22 -14.90 -30.03
CA LEU A 212 -15.36 -15.43 -30.78
C LEU A 212 -16.58 -15.69 -29.89
N GLN A 213 -16.37 -16.02 -28.61
CA GLN A 213 -17.44 -16.17 -27.63
C GLN A 213 -18.03 -14.84 -27.17
N ASN A 214 -17.27 -13.74 -27.28
CA ASN A 214 -17.72 -12.40 -26.91
C ASN A 214 -17.12 -11.32 -27.85
N PRO A 215 -17.69 -11.15 -29.05
CA PRO A 215 -17.15 -10.23 -30.05
C PRO A 215 -17.23 -8.73 -29.65
N GLU A 216 -18.08 -8.40 -28.68
CA GLU A 216 -18.23 -7.03 -28.16
C GLU A 216 -17.19 -6.69 -27.08
N LEU A 217 -16.36 -7.65 -26.66
CA LEU A 217 -15.32 -7.45 -25.67
C LEU A 217 -14.28 -6.45 -26.17
N LYS A 218 -14.14 -5.32 -25.46
CA LYS A 218 -13.10 -4.33 -25.72
C LYS A 218 -11.80 -4.78 -25.07
N ILE A 219 -10.76 -4.98 -25.87
CA ILE A 219 -9.45 -5.39 -25.39
C ILE A 219 -8.47 -4.25 -25.60
N GLU A 220 -7.74 -3.90 -24.55
CA GLU A 220 -6.66 -2.93 -24.60
C GLU A 220 -5.38 -3.59 -24.08
N VAL A 221 -4.28 -3.40 -24.81
CA VAL A 221 -2.98 -3.86 -24.39
C VAL A 221 -2.35 -2.80 -23.49
N VAL A 222 -1.84 -3.21 -22.33
CA VAL A 222 -1.26 -2.33 -21.32
C VAL A 222 0.19 -2.73 -21.05
N GLY A 223 1.11 -1.79 -21.26
CA GLY A 223 2.50 -1.92 -20.86
C GLY A 223 2.79 -1.08 -19.63
N LEU A 224 3.51 -1.63 -18.65
CA LEU A 224 4.05 -0.89 -17.51
C LEU A 224 5.58 -1.04 -17.52
N ILE A 225 6.27 0.03 -17.88
CA ILE A 225 7.72 0.06 -18.03
C ILE A 225 8.34 0.57 -16.71
N PRO A 226 9.12 -0.24 -15.99
CA PRO A 226 9.86 0.21 -14.82
C PRO A 226 11.14 0.94 -15.23
N PHE A 227 11.37 2.11 -14.63
CA PHE A 227 12.59 2.90 -14.74
C PHE A 227 13.24 2.95 -13.36
N CYS A 228 14.26 2.12 -13.13
CA CYS A 228 14.94 2.03 -11.83
C CYS A 228 16.28 2.77 -11.85
N ARG A 229 16.58 3.50 -10.78
CA ARG A 229 17.84 4.22 -10.61
C ARG A 229 19.00 3.36 -10.09
N ASP A 230 18.73 2.17 -9.55
CA ASP A 230 19.77 1.35 -8.93
C ASP A 230 20.62 0.62 -10.00
N PRO A 231 21.91 0.98 -10.19
CA PRO A 231 22.74 0.45 -11.27
C PRO A 231 23.17 -1.00 -11.05
N ASP A 232 23.04 -1.52 -9.81
CA ASP A 232 23.31 -2.93 -9.49
C ASP A 232 22.16 -3.84 -9.96
N VAL A 233 21.10 -3.27 -10.52
CA VAL A 233 19.96 -4.00 -11.08
C VAL A 233 19.97 -3.85 -12.58
N ASP A 234 20.63 -4.79 -13.23
CA ASP A 234 20.72 -4.85 -14.68
C ASP A 234 19.34 -5.20 -15.29
N PHE A 235 18.61 -4.18 -15.75
CA PHE A 235 17.34 -4.32 -16.47
C PHE A 235 17.55 -4.46 -17.99
N MET A 236 18.72 -4.92 -18.46
CA MET A 236 19.02 -5.15 -19.89
C MET A 236 18.05 -6.07 -20.64
N GLY A 237 17.08 -6.67 -19.95
CA GLY A 237 15.90 -7.22 -20.60
C GLY A 237 14.74 -7.22 -19.65
N PHE A 238 13.98 -6.12 -19.59
CA PHE A 238 12.58 -6.23 -19.19
C PHE A 238 12.41 -6.99 -17.85
N GLY A 239 13.37 -6.81 -16.93
CA GLY A 239 13.36 -7.50 -15.65
C GLY A 239 12.30 -6.85 -14.77
N GLY A 240 11.54 -7.65 -14.04
CA GLY A 240 10.60 -7.15 -13.06
C GLY A 240 11.27 -6.51 -11.85
N VAL A 241 10.57 -5.60 -11.17
CA VAL A 241 10.95 -5.20 -9.80
C VAL A 241 10.37 -6.23 -8.83
N SER A 242 11.20 -7.18 -8.39
CA SER A 242 10.80 -8.16 -7.38
C SER A 242 10.48 -7.52 -6.03
N ARG A 243 9.43 -8.01 -5.34
CA ARG A 243 9.12 -7.65 -3.95
C ARG A 243 10.27 -7.97 -2.98
N LYS A 244 11.08 -9.01 -3.22
CA LYS A 244 12.27 -9.31 -2.39
C LYS A 244 13.27 -8.16 -2.42
N ASN A 245 13.24 -7.41 -3.52
CA ASN A 245 13.97 -6.18 -3.70
C ASN A 245 13.08 -4.96 -3.47
N PHE A 246 12.23 -4.99 -2.42
CA PHE A 246 11.30 -3.89 -2.08
C PHE A 246 11.95 -2.49 -2.05
N ARG A 247 13.26 -2.43 -1.76
CA ARG A 247 14.06 -1.20 -1.81
C ARG A 247 14.09 -0.56 -3.20
N LEU A 248 14.02 -1.35 -4.27
CA LEU A 248 14.04 -0.89 -5.64
C LEU A 248 12.79 -0.09 -6.00
N HIS A 249 11.61 -0.44 -5.49
CA HIS A 249 10.41 0.36 -5.77
C HIS A 249 10.54 1.82 -5.27
N TRP A 250 11.40 2.10 -4.28
CA TRP A 250 11.74 3.47 -3.82
C TRP A 250 12.74 4.22 -4.69
N SER A 251 13.25 3.53 -5.71
CA SER A 251 14.13 4.04 -6.74
C SER A 251 13.55 3.82 -8.15
N THR A 252 12.30 3.36 -8.27
CA THR A 252 11.62 3.11 -9.54
C THR A 252 10.49 4.10 -9.81
N ILE A 253 10.49 4.70 -11.00
CA ILE A 253 9.31 5.34 -11.60
C ILE A 253 8.77 4.39 -12.65
N TYR A 254 7.45 4.27 -12.76
CA TYR A 254 6.81 3.41 -13.76
C TYR A 254 6.12 4.26 -14.80
N ALA A 255 6.19 3.89 -16.06
CA ALA A 255 5.42 4.51 -17.13
C ALA A 255 4.45 3.49 -17.72
N GLN A 256 3.16 3.83 -17.71
CA GLN A 256 2.10 3.05 -18.31
C GLN A 256 1.75 3.62 -19.69
N ALA A 257 1.64 2.71 -20.65
CA ALA A 257 1.05 2.98 -21.95
C ALA A 257 -0.11 2.01 -22.20
N VAL A 258 -1.15 2.51 -22.87
CA VAL A 258 -2.34 1.73 -23.21
C VAL A 258 -2.63 1.89 -24.70
N GLN A 259 -2.92 0.78 -25.38
CA GLN A 259 -3.30 0.77 -26.78
C GLN A 259 -4.52 -0.13 -26.99
N PRO A 260 -5.63 0.37 -27.58
CA PRO A 260 -6.73 -0.48 -28.02
C PRO A 260 -6.25 -1.51 -29.04
N LEU A 261 -6.70 -2.75 -28.89
CA LEU A 261 -6.41 -3.83 -29.82
C LEU A 261 -7.58 -3.98 -30.81
N ASP A 262 -7.35 -3.70 -32.10
CA ASP A 262 -8.31 -4.05 -33.14
C ASP A 262 -8.09 -5.49 -33.61
N ILE A 263 -9.08 -6.32 -33.32
CA ILE A 263 -9.06 -7.77 -33.55
C ILE A 263 -9.43 -8.09 -35.00
N LYS A 264 -10.20 -7.21 -35.67
CA LYS A 264 -10.61 -7.42 -37.07
C LYS A 264 -9.43 -7.24 -38.02
N GLU A 265 -8.49 -6.36 -37.69
CA GLU A 265 -7.25 -6.19 -38.43
C GLU A 265 -6.33 -7.42 -38.34
N LEU A 266 -6.39 -8.18 -37.24
CA LEU A 266 -5.61 -9.41 -37.04
C LEU A 266 -6.10 -10.60 -37.89
N GLN A 267 -7.35 -10.56 -38.37
CA GLN A 267 -7.94 -11.61 -39.21
C GLN A 267 -7.60 -11.47 -40.70
N GLY A 268 -7.19 -10.26 -41.14
CA GLY A 268 -6.94 -9.96 -42.55
C GLY A 268 -5.53 -10.29 -43.06
N SER A 269 -4.58 -10.60 -42.17
CA SER A 269 -3.21 -10.95 -42.56
C SER A 269 -3.09 -12.45 -42.86
N GLU A 270 -2.96 -12.81 -44.14
CA GLU A 270 -2.55 -14.16 -44.55
C GLU A 270 -1.26 -14.58 -43.84
N ARG A 271 -1.35 -15.49 -42.87
CA ARG A 271 -0.28 -16.35 -42.30
C ARG A 271 1.09 -15.72 -41.99
N SER A 272 1.27 -14.40 -42.01
CA SER A 272 2.56 -13.74 -41.84
C SER A 272 2.47 -12.66 -40.77
N SER A 273 3.17 -12.95 -39.66
CA SER A 273 3.80 -12.03 -38.71
C SER A 273 2.94 -10.99 -37.98
N TYR A 274 2.41 -11.37 -36.80
CA TYR A 274 2.32 -10.59 -35.54
C TYR A 274 2.24 -9.04 -35.56
N PRO A 275 1.46 -8.31 -36.40
CA PRO A 275 1.73 -6.88 -36.57
C PRO A 275 1.32 -6.06 -35.33
N ASN A 276 0.08 -6.17 -34.84
CA ASN A 276 -0.44 -5.20 -33.86
C ASN A 276 0.11 -5.37 -32.44
N ALA A 277 0.39 -6.60 -32.01
CA ALA A 277 0.98 -6.83 -30.70
C ALA A 277 2.50 -6.59 -30.74
N ALA A 278 3.21 -7.07 -31.77
CA ALA A 278 4.65 -6.82 -31.91
C ALA A 278 4.93 -5.32 -32.05
N THR A 279 4.11 -4.61 -32.85
CA THR A 279 4.18 -3.13 -32.92
C THR A 279 3.92 -2.47 -31.58
N PHE A 280 3.10 -3.04 -30.69
CA PHE A 280 2.96 -2.48 -29.34
C PHE A 280 4.21 -2.70 -28.49
N LEU A 281 4.89 -3.85 -28.58
CA LEU A 281 6.20 -4.01 -27.93
C LEU A 281 7.22 -3.01 -28.46
N ASP A 282 7.24 -2.78 -29.78
CA ASP A 282 8.12 -1.79 -30.38
C ASP A 282 7.76 -0.37 -29.91
N VAL A 283 6.47 -0.03 -29.83
CA VAL A 283 5.99 1.21 -29.21
C VAL A 283 6.46 1.33 -27.76
N LEU A 284 6.46 0.25 -26.97
CA LEU A 284 6.98 0.28 -25.60
C LEU A 284 8.50 0.49 -25.56
N PHE A 285 9.27 -0.06 -26.51
CA PHE A 285 10.70 0.22 -26.66
C PHE A 285 10.96 1.69 -26.99
N GLU A 286 10.17 2.26 -27.89
CA GLU A 286 10.29 3.66 -28.28
C GLU A 286 9.86 4.60 -27.15
N ILE A 287 8.80 4.26 -26.40
CA ILE A 287 8.42 4.97 -25.17
C ILE A 287 9.56 4.89 -24.14
N ASN A 288 10.22 3.74 -23.99
CA ASN A 288 11.36 3.60 -23.08
C ASN A 288 12.48 4.60 -23.45
N THR A 289 12.87 4.65 -24.72
CA THR A 289 13.88 5.58 -25.23
C THR A 289 13.45 7.05 -25.06
N ALA A 290 12.21 7.38 -25.43
CA ALA A 290 11.69 8.74 -25.33
C ALA A 290 11.56 9.22 -23.89
N VAL A 291 11.18 8.33 -22.95
CA VAL A 291 11.14 8.66 -21.52
C VAL A 291 12.54 8.89 -20.97
N LYS A 292 13.51 8.00 -21.27
CA LYS A 292 14.91 8.16 -20.83
C LYS A 292 15.51 9.48 -21.30
N THR A 293 15.39 9.78 -22.59
CA THR A 293 16.00 10.97 -23.20
C THR A 293 15.25 12.26 -22.85
N GLY A 294 13.92 12.25 -22.98
CA GLY A 294 13.08 13.44 -22.81
C GLY A 294 12.82 13.83 -21.35
N PHE A 295 12.66 12.85 -20.45
CA PHE A 295 12.29 13.12 -19.05
C PHE A 295 13.48 12.96 -18.11
N PHE A 296 14.29 11.92 -18.27
CA PHE A 296 15.43 11.70 -17.38
C PHE A 296 16.72 12.38 -17.83
N GLY A 297 16.71 13.05 -18.99
CA GLY A 297 17.84 13.82 -19.50
C GLY A 297 19.03 12.96 -19.92
N VAL A 298 18.76 11.70 -20.25
CA VAL A 298 19.78 10.72 -20.65
C VAL A 298 20.23 11.03 -22.08
N ASP A 299 21.55 11.04 -22.29
CA ASP A 299 22.10 11.16 -23.63
C ASP A 299 21.80 9.88 -24.44
N PRO A 300 21.26 9.98 -25.67
CA PRO A 300 20.93 8.83 -26.52
C PRO A 300 22.08 7.84 -26.74
N ASN A 301 23.33 8.28 -26.64
CA ASN A 301 24.51 7.41 -26.80
C ASN A 301 24.80 6.55 -25.55
N TYR A 302 24.15 6.84 -24.42
CA TYR A 302 24.41 6.22 -23.12
C TYR A 302 23.18 5.53 -22.52
N LEU A 303 22.21 5.12 -23.36
CA LEU A 303 20.96 4.47 -22.93
C LEU A 303 21.15 3.15 -22.13
N VAL A 304 22.34 2.55 -22.22
CA VAL A 304 22.73 1.32 -21.50
C VAL A 304 23.14 1.60 -20.05
N ILE A 305 23.72 2.77 -19.76
CA ILE A 305 24.19 3.19 -18.42
C ILE A 305 23.45 4.44 -17.94
N TRP A 306 22.20 4.55 -18.33
CA TRP A 306 21.36 5.74 -18.20
C TRP A 306 21.04 6.10 -16.73
N GLU A 307 21.15 5.13 -15.82
CA GLU A 307 20.92 5.25 -14.39
C GLU A 307 21.82 6.32 -13.75
N ASP A 308 23.06 6.44 -14.22
CA ASP A 308 24.03 7.44 -13.76
C ASP A 308 23.67 8.87 -14.17
N PHE A 309 22.90 9.01 -15.25
CA PHE A 309 22.49 10.29 -15.83
C PHE A 309 21.10 10.75 -15.38
N TRP A 310 20.37 9.87 -14.68
CA TRP A 310 19.01 10.12 -14.22
C TRP A 310 18.89 11.43 -13.43
N LYS A 311 18.03 12.34 -13.92
CA LYS A 311 17.53 13.48 -13.14
C LYS A 311 16.02 13.61 -13.28
N ILE A 312 15.34 13.69 -12.14
CA ILE A 312 13.90 14.00 -12.11
C ILE A 312 13.73 15.49 -12.43
N PRO A 313 12.96 15.87 -13.45
CA PRO A 313 12.70 17.27 -13.75
C PRO A 313 12.02 18.01 -12.60
N ASP A 314 12.31 19.30 -12.45
CA ASP A 314 11.59 20.14 -11.49
C ASP A 314 10.09 20.18 -11.84
N GLY A 315 9.24 19.90 -10.84
CA GLY A 315 7.79 19.84 -11.02
C GLY A 315 7.26 18.53 -11.60
N PHE A 316 8.12 17.52 -11.81
CA PHE A 316 7.70 16.16 -12.09
C PHE A 316 7.37 15.45 -10.77
N ASP A 317 6.12 15.60 -10.33
CA ASP A 317 5.62 15.10 -9.06
C ASP A 317 4.25 14.42 -9.22
N GLU A 318 3.71 13.90 -8.12
CA GLU A 318 2.44 13.19 -8.10
C GLU A 318 1.23 13.94 -8.70
N PHE A 319 1.28 15.25 -8.97
CA PHE A 319 0.18 15.97 -9.64
C PHE A 319 0.37 16.14 -11.15
N ASN A 320 1.52 15.75 -11.68
CA ASN A 320 1.84 15.77 -13.10
C ASN A 320 2.16 14.35 -13.57
N ASP A 321 1.21 13.45 -13.38
CA ASP A 321 1.34 12.02 -13.62
C ASP A 321 0.92 11.58 -15.03
N HIS A 322 0.61 12.51 -15.93
CA HIS A 322 0.25 12.21 -17.31
C HIS A 322 1.03 13.11 -18.25
N HIS A 323 1.67 12.51 -19.26
CA HIS A 323 2.37 13.25 -20.29
C HIS A 323 2.19 12.61 -21.66
N SER A 324 2.07 13.45 -22.66
CA SER A 324 2.23 13.04 -24.05
C SER A 324 3.70 12.79 -24.37
N VAL A 325 3.98 11.66 -25.01
CA VAL A 325 5.31 11.30 -25.50
C VAL A 325 5.21 11.08 -27.00
N HIS A 326 6.12 11.70 -27.76
CA HIS A 326 6.25 11.42 -29.19
C HIS A 326 7.03 10.13 -29.36
N VAL A 327 6.43 9.20 -30.12
CA VAL A 327 6.94 7.85 -30.36
C VAL A 327 7.01 7.68 -31.87
N ALA A 328 8.21 7.40 -32.39
CA ALA A 328 8.36 6.97 -33.77
C ALA A 328 7.80 5.55 -33.86
N VAL A 329 6.73 5.35 -34.63
CA VAL A 329 6.15 4.00 -34.79
C VAL A 329 6.95 3.29 -35.89
N PRO A 330 7.51 2.08 -35.66
CA PRO A 330 8.20 1.33 -36.71
C PRO A 330 7.29 1.12 -37.92
N ASP A 331 7.86 1.20 -39.12
CA ASP A 331 7.17 1.06 -40.41
C ASP A 331 6.03 2.08 -40.68
N SER A 332 5.93 3.13 -39.86
CA SER A 332 5.05 4.29 -40.09
C SER A 332 5.88 5.51 -40.52
N LEU A 333 5.39 6.26 -41.52
CA LEU A 333 5.95 7.57 -41.91
C LEU A 333 5.52 8.70 -40.97
N VAL A 334 4.75 8.39 -39.93
CA VAL A 334 4.14 9.36 -39.02
C VAL A 334 4.48 9.00 -37.58
N ASP A 335 5.12 9.95 -36.89
CA ASP A 335 5.29 9.92 -35.44
C ASP A 335 3.93 9.98 -34.75
N LYS A 336 3.73 9.13 -33.75
CA LYS A 336 2.50 9.09 -32.97
C LYS A 336 2.74 9.72 -31.61
N GLU A 337 1.80 10.54 -31.17
CA GLU A 337 1.76 11.01 -29.79
C GLU A 337 1.01 9.98 -28.94
N VAL A 338 1.68 9.42 -27.95
CA VAL A 338 1.12 8.43 -27.02
C VAL A 338 1.00 9.06 -25.64
N LEU A 339 -0.18 8.97 -25.04
CA LEU A 339 -0.38 9.40 -23.66
C LEU A 339 0.21 8.35 -22.72
N VAL A 340 1.18 8.77 -21.91
CA VAL A 340 1.86 7.96 -20.92
C VAL A 340 1.47 8.44 -19.53
N LYS A 341 1.13 7.48 -18.66
CA LYS A 341 0.82 7.75 -17.26
C LYS A 341 1.94 7.26 -16.36
N PHE A 342 2.40 8.10 -15.44
CA PHE A 342 3.49 7.78 -14.53
C PHE A 342 3.00 7.40 -13.15
N TYR A 343 3.67 6.42 -12.56
CA TYR A 343 3.52 6.01 -11.17
C TYR A 343 4.89 6.01 -10.51
N GLY A 344 4.96 5.97 -9.17
CA GLY A 344 6.26 6.07 -8.52
C GLY A 344 6.72 7.51 -8.29
N LEU A 345 5.90 8.52 -8.59
CA LEU A 345 6.39 9.91 -8.59
C LEU A 345 6.71 10.41 -7.17
N PRO A 346 7.71 11.30 -7.04
CA PRO A 346 8.02 11.93 -5.76
C PRO A 346 6.86 12.80 -5.27
N SER A 347 6.82 13.05 -3.95
CA SER A 347 5.86 13.97 -3.36
C SER A 347 6.10 15.40 -3.81
N SER A 348 5.03 16.12 -4.08
CA SER A 348 5.08 17.55 -4.37
C SER A 348 5.38 18.38 -3.11
N LYS A 349 5.85 19.63 -3.32
CA LYS A 349 5.98 20.62 -2.24
C LYS A 349 4.65 20.89 -1.52
N GLN A 350 3.54 20.82 -2.25
CA GLN A 350 2.20 21.01 -1.68
C GLN A 350 1.84 19.90 -0.70
N THR A 351 2.17 18.65 -1.03
CA THR A 351 1.92 17.49 -0.16
C THR A 351 2.81 17.49 1.07
N GLU A 352 4.05 17.94 0.94
CA GLU A 352 4.92 18.19 2.10
C GLU A 352 4.31 19.21 3.07
N ALA A 353 3.77 20.32 2.55
CA ALA A 353 3.11 21.35 3.37
C ALA A 353 1.88 20.79 4.10
N ARG A 354 1.02 20.03 3.40
CA ARG A 354 -0.14 19.35 4.01
C ARG A 354 0.27 18.39 5.11
N ARG A 355 1.33 17.61 4.90
CA ARG A 355 1.86 16.69 5.93
C ARG A 355 2.28 17.44 7.20
N VAL A 356 2.96 18.58 7.05
CA VAL A 356 3.38 19.39 8.21
C VAL A 356 2.16 19.88 8.99
N GLN A 357 1.11 20.32 8.29
CA GLN A 357 -0.16 20.74 8.91
C GLN A 357 -0.85 19.57 9.63
N ASP A 358 -1.01 18.43 8.97
CA ASP A 358 -1.67 17.24 9.55
C ASP A 358 -0.91 16.68 10.75
N LYS A 359 0.43 16.70 10.68
CA LYS A 359 1.27 16.30 11.81
C LYS A 359 1.10 17.27 12.98
N ALA A 360 1.08 18.57 12.71
CA ALA A 360 0.88 19.58 13.75
C ALA A 360 -0.51 19.46 14.39
N ALA A 361 -1.55 19.20 13.60
CA ALA A 361 -2.91 18.96 14.09
C ALA A 361 -2.98 17.73 15.00
N ARG A 362 -2.43 16.60 14.56
CA ARG A 362 -2.36 15.37 15.37
C ARG A 362 -1.55 15.54 16.65
N ASP A 363 -0.41 16.21 16.58
CA ASP A 363 0.41 16.50 17.76
C ASP A 363 -0.32 17.44 18.73
N ALA A 364 -1.13 18.38 18.23
CA ALA A 364 -1.96 19.24 19.07
C ALA A 364 -3.08 18.47 19.76
N GLU A 365 -3.78 17.58 19.03
CA GLU A 365 -4.82 16.71 19.58
C GLU A 365 -4.26 15.76 20.64
N GLN A 366 -3.14 15.08 20.35
CA GLN A 366 -2.50 14.19 21.31
C GLN A 366 -2.03 14.95 22.56
N ARG A 367 -1.46 16.15 22.40
CA ARG A 367 -1.06 17.00 23.53
C ARG A 367 -2.26 17.40 24.36
N ALA A 368 -3.42 17.66 23.75
CA ALA A 368 -4.63 17.95 24.49
C ALA A 368 -5.11 16.74 25.32
N LEU A 369 -4.91 15.51 24.83
CA LEU A 369 -5.30 14.29 25.53
C LEU A 369 -4.36 13.92 26.69
N ASN A 370 -3.05 13.94 26.48
CA ASN A 370 -2.09 13.40 27.46
C ASN A 370 -0.83 14.27 27.68
N GLY A 371 -0.79 15.48 27.12
CA GLY A 371 0.34 16.41 27.25
C GLY A 371 1.57 16.04 26.42
N LEU A 372 1.49 14.99 25.58
CA LEU A 372 2.59 14.48 24.77
C LEU A 372 2.27 14.59 23.28
N THR A 373 3.30 14.70 22.44
CA THR A 373 3.12 14.47 20.99
C THR A 373 2.90 12.99 20.71
N VAL A 374 2.43 12.66 19.49
CA VAL A 374 2.25 11.26 19.06
C VAL A 374 3.55 10.47 19.25
N LYS A 375 4.66 11.02 18.74
CA LYS A 375 5.99 10.39 18.85
C LYS A 375 6.47 10.23 20.30
N GLN A 376 6.16 11.19 21.18
CA GLN A 376 6.51 11.07 22.59
C GLN A 376 5.67 10.00 23.28
N ASN A 377 4.39 9.88 22.92
CA ASN A 377 3.51 8.85 23.45
C ASN A 377 3.96 7.44 23.00
N GLU A 378 4.29 7.25 21.72
CA GLU A 378 4.82 5.99 21.18
C GLU A 378 6.07 5.52 21.94
N VAL A 379 7.04 6.42 22.16
CA VAL A 379 8.25 6.11 22.94
C VAL A 379 7.90 5.74 24.39
N HIS A 380 6.92 6.41 24.96
CA HIS A 380 6.48 6.15 26.32
C HIS A 380 5.75 4.80 26.44
N GLU A 381 4.90 4.44 25.47
CA GLU A 381 4.23 3.15 25.37
C GLU A 381 5.22 2.01 25.16
N ALA A 382 6.14 2.14 24.19
CA ALA A 382 7.20 1.16 23.99
C ALA A 382 8.05 0.95 25.26
N SER A 383 8.33 2.02 26.01
CA SER A 383 9.00 1.92 27.31
C SER A 383 8.16 1.18 28.35
N ARG A 384 6.84 1.39 28.38
CA ARG A 384 5.91 0.69 29.29
C ARG A 384 5.78 -0.78 28.94
N ASP A 385 5.68 -1.12 27.67
CA ASP A 385 5.57 -2.49 27.20
C ASP A 385 6.86 -3.25 27.44
N ASN A 386 8.02 -2.63 27.18
CA ASN A 386 9.31 -3.21 27.52
C ASN A 386 9.42 -3.46 29.04
N LYS A 387 9.01 -2.50 29.88
CA LYS A 387 8.94 -2.70 31.34
C LYS A 387 7.99 -3.84 31.74
N ARG A 388 6.85 -4.00 31.06
CA ARG A 388 5.88 -5.07 31.31
C ARG A 388 6.45 -6.42 30.92
N TYR A 389 7.04 -6.53 29.74
CA TYR A 389 7.77 -7.71 29.28
C TYR A 389 8.83 -8.13 30.29
N TRP A 390 9.71 -7.22 30.71
CA TRP A 390 10.75 -7.53 31.70
C TRP A 390 10.18 -7.91 33.07
N ARG A 391 9.08 -7.30 33.51
CA ARG A 391 8.41 -7.70 34.75
C ARG A 391 7.90 -9.14 34.66
N ASN A 392 7.26 -9.51 33.55
CA ASN A 392 6.78 -10.87 33.32
C ASN A 392 7.94 -11.87 33.23
N CYS A 393 9.04 -11.53 32.55
CA CYS A 393 10.24 -12.37 32.52
C CYS A 393 10.81 -12.58 33.94
N LEU A 394 10.88 -11.52 34.75
CA LEU A 394 11.39 -11.61 36.12
C LEU A 394 10.47 -12.44 37.05
N GLU A 395 9.15 -12.32 36.89
CA GLU A 395 8.17 -13.08 37.65
C GLU A 395 8.16 -14.57 37.24
N ASN A 396 8.26 -14.87 35.94
CA ASN A 396 8.23 -16.23 35.42
C ASN A 396 9.54 -17.01 35.68
N TYR A 397 10.69 -16.35 35.73
CA TYR A 397 11.98 -17.05 35.81
C TYR A 397 12.62 -17.09 37.22
N ARG A 398 12.03 -16.51 38.28
CA ARG A 398 12.65 -16.39 39.64
C ARG A 398 14.15 -16.01 39.59
N VAL A 399 14.60 -15.27 38.58
CA VAL A 399 16.03 -14.95 38.44
C VAL A 399 16.34 -13.85 39.43
N GLY A 400 17.19 -14.19 40.40
CA GLY A 400 17.60 -13.29 41.47
C GLY A 400 18.10 -11.94 40.93
N ARG A 401 17.99 -10.92 41.80
CA ARG A 401 18.35 -9.49 41.70
C ARG A 401 19.57 -9.05 40.86
N TRP A 402 20.37 -9.96 40.31
CA TRP A 402 21.68 -9.72 39.71
C TRP A 402 21.67 -9.38 38.21
N TYR A 403 20.63 -9.74 37.45
CA TYR A 403 20.63 -9.52 35.99
C TYR A 403 20.14 -8.13 35.54
N ARG A 404 19.88 -7.21 36.46
CA ARG A 404 19.22 -5.92 36.16
C ARG A 404 20.07 -4.91 35.38
N TYR A 405 21.33 -5.22 35.05
CA TYR A 405 22.24 -4.23 34.46
C TYR A 405 23.07 -4.69 33.27
N TYR A 406 23.13 -5.99 32.94
CA TYR A 406 24.34 -6.46 32.26
C TYR A 406 24.21 -7.01 30.84
N TYR A 407 23.12 -7.65 30.43
CA TYR A 407 23.09 -8.22 29.09
C TYR A 407 21.69 -8.21 28.49
N ILE A 408 21.62 -7.65 27.28
CA ILE A 408 20.77 -7.97 26.12
C ILE A 408 20.41 -6.64 25.42
N GLU A 409 21.17 -6.39 24.35
CA GLU A 409 20.88 -5.49 23.22
C GLU A 409 20.44 -4.06 23.56
N ASN A 410 21.39 -3.26 24.06
CA ASN A 410 21.24 -1.82 24.08
C ASN A 410 21.90 -1.24 22.81
N PRO A 411 21.15 -0.70 21.84
CA PRO A 411 21.67 -0.23 20.54
C PRO A 411 22.61 0.99 20.64
N TRP A 412 22.93 1.44 21.85
CA TRP A 412 23.83 2.56 22.13
C TRP A 412 25.27 2.13 22.47
N ILE A 413 25.56 0.83 22.47
CA ILE A 413 26.89 0.28 22.75
C ILE A 413 27.52 -0.19 21.44
N GLY A 414 28.37 0.65 20.83
CA GLY A 414 29.06 0.33 19.57
C GLY A 414 30.11 -0.78 19.70
N GLU A 415 30.43 -1.41 18.57
CA GLU A 415 31.26 -2.62 18.43
C GLU A 415 32.69 -2.50 18.99
N GLY A 416 33.20 -1.30 19.25
CA GLY A 416 34.57 -1.06 19.73
C GLY A 416 34.87 -1.40 21.19
N MET A 417 33.98 -2.07 21.94
CA MET A 417 34.19 -2.41 23.37
C MET A 417 34.46 -3.89 23.67
N TRP A 418 34.55 -4.72 22.64
CA TRP A 418 34.87 -6.14 22.75
C TRP A 418 36.37 -6.35 22.49
N ASN A 419 37.02 -7.18 23.31
CA ASN A 419 38.37 -7.64 22.95
C ASN A 419 38.29 -8.70 21.84
N SER A 420 39.42 -9.06 21.24
CA SER A 420 39.53 -10.02 20.13
C SER A 420 39.06 -11.45 20.44
N THR A 421 38.60 -11.72 21.66
CA THR A 421 38.03 -13.03 22.08
C THR A 421 36.53 -12.96 22.39
N GLY A 422 35.86 -11.85 22.08
CA GLY A 422 34.41 -11.69 22.32
C GLY A 422 34.03 -11.43 23.77
N ASN A 423 35.00 -11.12 24.63
CA ASN A 423 34.75 -10.72 26.03
C ASN A 423 34.80 -9.19 26.15
N PRO A 424 33.93 -8.56 26.95
CA PRO A 424 33.97 -7.12 27.14
C PRO A 424 35.23 -6.73 27.92
N SER A 425 35.92 -5.69 27.45
CA SER A 425 37.10 -5.14 28.14
C SER A 425 36.70 -4.60 29.53
N PRO A 426 37.39 -4.99 30.63
CA PRO A 426 37.05 -4.54 31.97
C PRO A 426 37.54 -3.10 32.16
N GLN A 427 36.73 -2.10 31.82
CA GLN A 427 36.96 -0.75 32.35
C GLN A 427 36.40 -0.63 33.78
N PRO A 428 37.07 0.12 34.68
CA PRO A 428 36.83 0.08 36.11
C PRO A 428 35.50 0.74 36.50
N LEU A 429 34.49 -0.10 36.72
CA LEU A 429 33.14 0.21 37.18
C LEU A 429 33.01 1.11 38.44
N PRO A 430 33.92 1.11 39.43
CA PRO A 430 33.74 1.91 40.65
C PRO A 430 33.67 3.42 40.38
N ALA A 431 34.56 3.94 39.53
CA ALA A 431 34.68 5.37 39.25
C ALA A 431 33.44 5.92 38.52
N ARG A 432 32.82 5.12 37.64
CA ARG A 432 31.64 5.52 36.87
C ARG A 432 30.36 5.51 37.72
N ILE A 433 30.22 4.52 38.63
CA ILE A 433 29.13 4.47 39.61
C ILE A 433 29.23 5.68 40.56
N GLU A 434 30.43 6.02 40.99
CA GLU A 434 30.69 7.16 41.86
C GLU A 434 30.40 8.50 41.15
N ALA A 435 30.78 8.64 39.88
CA ALA A 435 30.44 9.81 39.06
C ALA A 435 28.92 9.98 38.86
N VAL A 436 28.18 8.88 38.65
CA VAL A 436 26.72 8.91 38.53
C VAL A 436 26.06 9.29 39.87
N LYS A 437 26.52 8.73 40.99
CA LYS A 437 26.05 9.11 42.33
C LYS A 437 26.35 10.58 42.64
N LYS A 438 27.52 11.09 42.24
CA LYS A 438 27.91 12.49 42.39
C LYS A 438 27.00 13.43 41.60
N LYS A 439 26.72 13.12 40.32
CA LYS A 439 25.76 13.88 39.48
C LYS A 439 24.34 13.86 40.07
N ALA A 440 23.88 12.73 40.60
CA ALA A 440 22.57 12.64 41.24
C ALA A 440 22.48 13.53 42.50
N ARG A 441 23.53 13.53 43.34
CA ARG A 441 23.64 14.39 44.52
C ARG A 441 23.65 15.87 44.16
N GLU A 442 24.41 16.27 43.14
CA GLU A 442 24.42 17.66 42.65
C GLU A 442 23.04 18.10 42.14
N LYS A 443 22.34 17.24 41.39
CA LYS A 443 21.00 17.54 40.88
C LYS A 443 19.97 17.69 42.01
N ALA A 444 20.06 16.84 43.04
CA ALA A 444 19.23 16.96 44.24
C ALA A 444 19.54 18.25 45.03
N LYS A 445 20.82 18.61 45.16
CA LYS A 445 21.25 19.86 45.81
C LYS A 445 20.68 21.09 45.09
N ARG A 446 20.82 21.16 43.75
CA ARG A 446 20.24 22.25 42.94
C ARG A 446 18.72 22.35 43.07
N LYS A 447 18.02 21.21 43.14
CA LYS A 447 16.56 21.19 43.34
C LYS A 447 16.17 21.71 44.73
N SER A 448 16.91 21.34 45.76
CA SER A 448 16.73 21.83 47.13
C SER A 448 17.01 23.33 47.24
N GLU A 449 18.10 23.82 46.64
CA GLU A 449 18.45 25.25 46.61
C GLU A 449 17.38 26.08 45.91
N LYS A 450 16.85 25.59 44.78
CA LYS A 450 15.75 26.26 44.06
C LYS A 450 14.47 26.31 44.90
N SER A 451 14.11 25.20 45.56
CA SER A 451 12.97 25.13 46.47
C SER A 451 13.12 26.08 47.66
N ASN A 452 14.30 26.16 48.27
CA ASN A 452 14.58 27.08 49.37
C ASN A 452 14.56 28.55 48.93
N ALA A 453 15.07 28.86 47.73
CA ALA A 453 14.99 30.21 47.18
C ALA A 453 13.53 30.63 46.93
N GLU A 454 12.69 29.71 46.45
CA GLU A 454 11.27 29.94 46.21
C GLU A 454 10.50 30.12 47.52
N ALA A 455 10.78 29.29 48.54
CA ALA A 455 10.22 29.44 49.88
C ALA A 455 10.57 30.79 50.52
N ARG A 456 11.84 31.22 50.43
CA ARG A 456 12.28 32.55 50.90
C ARG A 456 11.60 33.69 50.15
N LYS A 457 11.30 33.52 48.86
CA LYS A 457 10.58 34.52 48.06
C LYS A 457 9.11 34.63 48.50
N ILE A 458 8.48 33.50 48.82
CA ILE A 458 7.11 33.44 49.37
C ILE A 458 7.08 34.08 50.78
N GLU A 459 8.07 33.79 51.62
CA GLU A 459 8.15 34.34 52.97
C GLU A 459 8.39 35.86 52.97
N ARG A 460 9.26 36.37 52.10
CA ARG A 460 9.44 37.81 51.88
C ARG A 460 8.16 38.52 51.42
N LYS A 461 7.33 37.84 50.60
CA LYS A 461 6.01 38.36 50.20
C LYS A 461 5.03 38.38 51.38
N ARG A 462 5.05 37.37 52.25
CA ARG A 462 4.23 37.33 53.47
C ARG A 462 4.61 38.41 54.49
N VAL A 463 5.90 38.67 54.68
CA VAL A 463 6.38 39.70 55.62
C VAL A 463 6.06 41.11 55.11
N ARG A 464 6.20 41.37 53.81
CA ARG A 464 5.79 42.65 53.21
C ARG A 464 4.27 42.88 53.21
N GLY A 465 3.46 41.82 53.30
CA GLY A 465 2.00 41.92 53.40
C GLY A 465 1.45 42.08 54.83
N LYS A 466 2.30 42.05 55.87
CA LYS A 466 1.90 42.23 57.28
C LYS A 466 2.38 43.56 57.89
N GLY A 467 2.94 44.44 57.07
CA GLY A 467 3.35 45.80 57.43
C GLY A 467 2.57 46.83 56.62
N CYS A 468 1.25 46.83 56.78
CA CYS A 468 0.35 47.96 56.57
C CYS A 468 -0.71 47.88 57.67
#